data_AF-A0A1I2FF35-F1
#
_entry.id   AF-A0A1I2FF35-F1
#
_cell.length_a   1.000
_cell.length_b   1.000
_cell.length_c   1.000
_cell.angle_alpha   90.00
_cell.angle_beta   90.00
_cell.angle_gamma   90.00
#
_symmetry.space_group_name_H-M   'P 1'
#
loop_
_entity.id
_entity.type
_entity.pdbx_description
1 polymer ?
#
loop_
_entity_poly.entity_id
_entity_poly.type
_entity_poly.pdbx_seq_one_letter_code
_entity_poly.pdbx_strand_id
1 'polypeptide(L)'
;MEKRLPRSAMIFSLGFVFMLVCAVGAFFYGVKIGTSKTETKYEMKQLKSAAAENISPYQQQDLVSFYHTVFLPYREFQSDWDAAMNEFAQGEAGSASSKLKELADLARSKRTEAASFDMQKSPLLGDAQSNYIRSLEQFEQAAKAASASAKTTGASKLQSSIEQLGSYQLAVRQALAAQQAYYAAMMKWGATVEPSIPSNYTMPKVIEIKKWSSLPLIVKNKLMADQLASREQLMVFYPQDLTSRIDDFIASGQPSKLNLKSVTAIADLLIDTEAVRSGDFTENRSKLYKLDLLPQLPFFS
;
A
#
# COMPACT_ATOMS: atom_id res chain seq x y z
N MET A 1 47.90 41.48 -71.42
CA MET A 1 46.56 40.95 -71.75
C MET A 1 45.88 40.51 -70.46
N GLU A 2 45.11 41.40 -69.85
CA GLU A 2 44.31 41.10 -68.65
C GLU A 2 43.06 40.31 -69.06
N LYS A 3 43.05 39.00 -68.85
CA LYS A 3 41.81 38.21 -68.93
C LYS A 3 41.00 38.46 -67.67
N ARG A 4 40.11 39.46 -67.71
CA ARG A 4 39.11 39.69 -66.67
C ARG A 4 38.27 38.42 -66.51
N LEU A 5 38.15 37.92 -65.28
CA LEU A 5 37.31 36.76 -64.96
C LEU A 5 35.86 37.05 -65.40
N PRO A 6 35.20 36.10 -66.09
CA PRO A 6 33.81 36.29 -66.50
C PRO A 6 32.94 36.51 -65.26
N ARG A 7 31.97 37.44 -65.33
CA ARG A 7 31.10 37.81 -64.20
C ARG A 7 30.42 36.60 -63.53
N SER A 8 30.17 35.53 -64.28
CA SER A 8 29.66 34.25 -63.78
C SER A 8 30.63 33.53 -62.82
N ALA A 9 31.94 33.59 -63.06
CA ALA A 9 32.95 32.98 -62.19
C ALA A 9 33.11 33.74 -60.86
N MET A 10 32.96 35.07 -60.87
CA MET A 10 32.95 35.86 -59.63
C MET A 10 31.74 35.52 -58.75
N ILE A 11 30.54 35.43 -59.33
CA ILE A 11 29.32 35.07 -58.61
C ILE A 11 29.41 33.64 -58.06
N PHE A 12 29.96 32.69 -58.83
CA PHE A 12 30.18 31.32 -58.37
C PHE A 12 31.17 31.26 -57.19
N SER A 13 32.30 31.99 -57.26
CA SER A 13 33.26 32.04 -56.15
C SER A 13 32.66 32.66 -54.89
N LEU A 14 31.83 33.69 -55.04
CA LEU A 14 31.19 34.37 -53.90
C LEU A 14 30.14 33.45 -53.26
N GLY A 15 29.36 32.73 -54.06
CA GLY A 15 28.41 31.72 -53.57
C GLY A 15 29.11 30.57 -52.85
N PHE A 16 30.26 30.11 -53.36
CA PHE A 16 31.05 29.06 -52.72
C PHE A 16 31.61 29.51 -51.36
N VAL A 17 32.15 30.73 -51.27
CA VAL A 17 32.64 31.29 -50.00
C VAL A 17 31.48 31.47 -49.00
N PHE A 18 30.33 31.95 -49.46
CA PHE A 18 29.14 32.10 -48.60
C PHE A 18 28.67 30.74 -48.05
N MET A 19 28.59 29.71 -48.90
CA MET A 19 28.21 28.36 -48.49
C MET A 19 29.21 27.76 -47.48
N LEU A 20 30.50 28.03 -47.65
CA LEU A 20 31.54 27.60 -46.72
C LEU A 20 31.35 28.23 -45.33
N VAL A 21 31.04 29.53 -45.27
CA VAL A 21 30.77 30.24 -44.01
C VAL A 21 29.51 29.69 -43.33
N CYS A 22 28.44 29.42 -44.09
CA CYS A 22 27.23 28.80 -43.56
C CYS A 22 27.49 27.38 -43.00
N ALA A 23 28.30 26.57 -43.69
CA ALA A 23 28.64 25.22 -43.24
C ALA A 23 29.45 25.24 -41.93
N VAL A 24 30.42 26.15 -41.83
CA VAL A 24 31.22 26.32 -40.61
C VAL A 24 30.36 26.84 -39.45
N GLY A 25 29.46 27.79 -39.70
CA GLY A 25 28.49 28.27 -38.71
C GLY A 25 27.56 27.19 -38.18
N ALA A 26 27.01 26.36 -39.08
CA ALA A 26 26.16 25.23 -38.72
C ALA A 26 26.94 24.14 -37.95
N PHE A 27 28.20 23.90 -38.31
CA PHE A 27 29.07 22.97 -37.60
C PHE A 27 29.33 23.43 -36.15
N PHE A 28 29.77 24.67 -35.94
CA PHE A 28 30.01 25.18 -34.59
C PHE A 28 28.74 25.26 -33.74
N TYR A 29 27.60 25.62 -34.35
CA TYR A 29 26.30 25.60 -33.66
C TYR A 29 25.87 24.18 -33.28
N GLY A 30 26.08 23.20 -34.17
CA GLY A 30 25.82 21.78 -33.92
C GLY A 30 26.72 21.22 -32.80
N VAL A 31 28.00 21.57 -32.78
CA VAL A 31 28.93 21.19 -31.70
C VAL A 31 28.49 21.78 -30.37
N LYS A 32 28.13 23.08 -30.31
CA LYS A 32 27.66 23.73 -29.08
C LYS A 32 26.38 23.11 -28.51
N ILE A 33 25.44 22.73 -29.38
CA ILE A 33 24.22 22.02 -28.96
C ILE A 33 24.50 20.58 -28.56
N GLY A 34 25.46 19.92 -29.22
CA GLY A 34 25.90 18.57 -28.87
C GLY A 34 26.58 18.52 -27.50
N THR A 35 27.49 19.46 -27.22
CA THR A 35 28.19 19.58 -25.93
C THR A 35 27.21 19.96 -24.83
N SER A 36 26.35 20.96 -25.04
CA SER A 36 25.33 21.33 -24.05
C SER A 36 24.39 20.17 -23.73
N LYS A 37 23.88 19.43 -24.74
CA LYS A 37 23.01 18.26 -24.49
C LYS A 37 23.73 17.09 -23.80
N THR A 38 25.04 16.96 -23.98
CA THR A 38 25.82 15.91 -23.30
C THR A 38 26.16 16.31 -21.87
N GLU A 39 26.58 17.55 -21.63
CA GLU A 39 26.80 18.11 -20.29
C GLU A 39 25.51 18.06 -19.45
N THR A 40 24.37 18.49 -19.98
CA THR A 40 23.09 18.40 -19.25
C THR A 40 22.70 16.95 -18.97
N LYS A 41 23.06 15.99 -19.85
CA LYS A 41 22.84 14.55 -19.58
C LYS A 41 23.77 14.02 -18.50
N TYR A 42 25.02 14.46 -18.45
CA TYR A 42 25.98 14.08 -17.41
C TYR A 42 25.63 14.71 -16.06
N GLU A 43 25.25 15.99 -16.04
CA GLU A 43 24.74 16.67 -14.85
C GLU A 43 23.43 16.05 -14.36
N MET A 44 22.47 15.74 -15.23
CA MET A 44 21.27 15.00 -14.84
C MET A 44 21.60 13.58 -14.35
N LYS A 45 22.63 12.92 -14.89
CA LYS A 45 23.05 11.59 -14.43
C LYS A 45 23.77 11.66 -13.09
N GLN A 46 24.59 12.68 -12.85
CA GLN A 46 25.22 12.96 -11.56
C GLN A 46 24.20 13.40 -10.50
N LEU A 47 23.24 14.26 -10.85
CA LEU A 47 22.12 14.63 -9.97
C LEU A 47 21.23 13.41 -9.66
N LYS A 48 20.98 12.52 -10.64
CA LYS A 48 20.28 11.25 -10.39
C LYS A 48 21.10 10.26 -9.57
N SER A 49 22.43 10.27 -9.68
CA SER A 49 23.32 9.39 -8.91
C SER A 49 23.49 9.90 -7.47
N ALA A 50 23.65 11.21 -7.28
CA ALA A 50 23.68 11.87 -5.98
C ALA A 50 22.31 11.84 -5.27
N ALA A 51 21.21 11.89 -6.03
CA ALA A 51 19.87 11.64 -5.49
C ALA A 51 19.63 10.16 -5.16
N ALA A 52 20.29 9.22 -5.84
CA ALA A 52 20.18 7.79 -5.56
C ALA A 52 21.00 7.35 -4.33
N GLU A 53 22.04 8.10 -3.95
CA GLU A 53 22.88 7.78 -2.78
C GLU A 53 22.24 8.09 -1.42
N ASN A 54 21.06 8.75 -1.38
CA ASN A 54 20.34 9.07 -0.14
C ASN A 54 18.83 8.77 -0.16
N ILE A 55 18.35 7.81 -0.97
CA ILE A 55 16.95 7.35 -0.84
C ILE A 55 16.90 6.24 0.21
N SER A 56 16.83 6.62 1.48
CA SER A 56 16.44 5.68 2.52
C SER A 56 15.02 5.19 2.21
N PRO A 57 14.77 3.88 2.10
CA PRO A 57 13.42 3.36 1.90
C PRO A 57 12.51 3.75 3.07
N TYR A 58 11.19 3.71 2.83
CA TYR A 58 10.15 3.99 3.82
C TYR A 58 10.10 5.46 4.26
N GLN A 59 10.21 6.40 3.33
CA GLN A 59 9.96 7.81 3.63
C GLN A 59 8.46 8.06 3.84
N GLN A 60 8.11 9.17 4.49
CA GLN A 60 6.70 9.57 4.67
C GLN A 60 5.95 9.60 3.33
N GLN A 61 6.60 10.09 2.27
CA GLN A 61 6.03 10.13 0.92
C GLN A 61 5.74 8.71 0.39
N ASP A 62 6.63 7.74 0.62
CA ASP A 62 6.42 6.36 0.17
C ASP A 62 5.16 5.76 0.84
N LEU A 63 4.98 5.98 2.14
CA LEU A 63 3.80 5.51 2.88
C LEU A 63 2.52 6.17 2.38
N VAL A 64 2.53 7.49 2.13
CA VAL A 64 1.37 8.23 1.62
C VAL A 64 1.02 7.80 0.20
N SER A 65 2.03 7.66 -0.66
CA SER A 65 1.84 7.18 -2.03
C SER A 65 1.25 5.77 -2.01
N PHE A 66 1.78 4.85 -1.21
CA PHE A 66 1.22 3.51 -1.06
C PHE A 66 -0.22 3.54 -0.55
N TYR A 67 -0.53 4.40 0.43
CA TYR A 67 -1.88 4.55 0.96
C TYR A 67 -2.89 4.85 -0.13
N HIS A 68 -2.64 5.86 -0.97
CA HIS A 68 -3.60 6.29 -1.97
C HIS A 68 -3.65 5.39 -3.21
N THR A 69 -2.54 4.74 -3.58
CA THR A 69 -2.43 4.01 -4.84
C THR A 69 -2.68 2.51 -4.71
N VAL A 70 -2.52 1.95 -3.50
CA VAL A 70 -2.64 0.50 -3.27
C VAL A 70 -3.62 0.22 -2.14
N PHE A 71 -3.39 0.78 -0.96
CA PHE A 71 -4.14 0.41 0.24
C PHE A 71 -5.60 0.86 0.17
N LEU A 72 -5.86 2.13 -0.17
CA LEU A 72 -7.21 2.68 -0.24
C LEU A 72 -8.07 1.97 -1.31
N PRO A 73 -7.61 1.79 -2.56
CA PRO A 73 -8.33 0.99 -3.55
C PRO A 73 -8.67 -0.43 -3.06
N TYR A 74 -7.74 -1.10 -2.39
CA TYR A 74 -8.00 -2.41 -1.80
C TYR A 74 -9.08 -2.35 -0.70
N ARG A 75 -9.04 -1.34 0.16
CA ARG A 75 -10.02 -1.16 1.25
C ARG A 75 -11.42 -0.84 0.75
N GLU A 76 -11.54 -0.09 -0.34
CA GLU A 76 -12.82 0.12 -1.02
C GLU A 76 -13.41 -1.22 -1.50
N PHE A 77 -12.61 -2.04 -2.18
CA PHE A 77 -13.03 -3.38 -2.57
C PHE A 77 -13.43 -4.24 -1.36
N GLN A 78 -12.62 -4.25 -0.29
CA GLN A 78 -12.91 -5.04 0.90
C GLN A 78 -14.24 -4.62 1.54
N SER A 79 -14.52 -3.31 1.61
CA SER A 79 -15.78 -2.81 2.16
C SER A 79 -16.99 -3.33 1.37
N ASP A 80 -16.92 -3.31 0.04
CA ASP A 80 -17.99 -3.82 -0.82
C ASP A 80 -18.14 -5.33 -0.72
N TRP A 81 -17.03 -6.05 -0.58
CA TRP A 81 -17.01 -7.48 -0.34
C TRP A 81 -17.69 -7.84 0.98
N ASP A 82 -17.30 -7.20 2.08
CA ASP A 82 -17.82 -7.46 3.42
C ASP A 82 -19.32 -7.13 3.49
N ALA A 83 -19.75 -6.04 2.85
CA ALA A 83 -21.18 -5.70 2.72
C ALA A 83 -21.97 -6.79 2.00
N ALA A 84 -21.45 -7.32 0.87
CA ALA A 84 -22.10 -8.41 0.16
C ALA A 84 -22.14 -9.71 0.99
N MET A 85 -21.06 -10.04 1.71
CA MET A 85 -21.06 -11.23 2.57
C MET A 85 -22.10 -11.13 3.68
N ASN A 86 -22.27 -9.95 4.28
CA ASN A 86 -23.30 -9.69 5.28
C ASN A 86 -24.73 -9.85 4.73
N GLU A 87 -25.00 -9.36 3.52
CA GLU A 87 -26.29 -9.58 2.84
C GLU A 87 -26.54 -11.07 2.60
N PHE A 88 -25.53 -11.82 2.16
CA PHE A 88 -25.63 -13.26 1.96
C PHE A 88 -25.85 -14.02 3.27
N ALA A 89 -25.22 -13.59 4.36
CA ALA A 89 -25.42 -14.13 5.70
C ALA A 89 -26.88 -13.99 6.16
N GLN A 90 -27.52 -12.87 5.80
CA GLN A 90 -28.91 -12.56 6.13
C GLN A 90 -29.92 -13.26 5.20
N GLY A 91 -29.44 -14.03 4.21
CA GLY A 91 -30.27 -14.76 3.26
C GLY A 91 -30.77 -13.90 2.09
N GLU A 92 -30.25 -12.70 1.90
CA GLU A 92 -30.60 -11.79 0.81
C GLU A 92 -29.84 -12.15 -0.48
N ALA A 93 -30.09 -13.35 -1.02
CA ALA A 93 -29.34 -13.86 -2.19
C ALA A 93 -30.05 -13.67 -3.55
N GLY A 94 -31.18 -12.94 -3.60
CA GLY A 94 -31.96 -12.78 -4.84
C GLY A 94 -31.17 -12.23 -6.02
N SER A 95 -30.13 -11.42 -5.75
CA SER A 95 -29.19 -10.84 -6.73
C SER A 95 -27.75 -11.33 -6.55
N ALA A 96 -27.53 -12.43 -5.82
CA ALA A 96 -26.19 -12.90 -5.47
C ALA A 96 -25.27 -13.10 -6.68
N SER A 97 -25.79 -13.69 -7.76
CA SER A 97 -24.99 -13.91 -8.97
C SER A 97 -24.56 -12.60 -9.66
N SER A 98 -25.41 -11.58 -9.70
CA SER A 98 -25.00 -10.29 -10.31
C SER A 98 -24.01 -9.57 -9.42
N LYS A 99 -24.27 -9.52 -8.11
CA LYS A 99 -23.39 -8.88 -7.14
C LYS A 99 -22.00 -9.52 -7.09
N LEU A 100 -21.91 -10.84 -7.18
CA LEU A 100 -20.63 -11.55 -7.26
C LEU A 100 -19.88 -11.27 -8.57
N LYS A 101 -20.57 -11.04 -9.69
CA LYS A 101 -19.90 -10.61 -10.95
C LYS A 101 -19.37 -9.19 -10.83
N GLU A 102 -20.14 -8.29 -10.24
CA GLU A 102 -19.73 -6.91 -9.96
C GLU A 102 -18.49 -6.88 -9.05
N LEU A 103 -18.47 -7.70 -7.99
CA LEU A 103 -17.29 -7.86 -7.12
C LEU A 103 -16.08 -8.40 -7.88
N ALA A 104 -16.27 -9.36 -8.79
CA ALA A 104 -15.18 -9.88 -9.62
C ALA A 104 -14.57 -8.80 -10.53
N ASP A 105 -15.41 -7.97 -11.14
CA ASP A 105 -14.96 -6.88 -11.99
C ASP A 105 -14.34 -5.72 -11.18
N LEU A 106 -14.88 -5.43 -9.99
CA LEU A 106 -14.29 -4.49 -9.05
C LEU A 106 -12.89 -4.94 -8.61
N ALA A 107 -12.73 -6.20 -8.21
CA ALA A 107 -11.44 -6.77 -7.85
C ALA A 107 -10.42 -6.64 -9.00
N ARG A 108 -10.83 -6.95 -10.24
CA ARG A 108 -9.98 -6.78 -11.44
C ARG A 108 -9.58 -5.33 -11.66
N SER A 109 -10.52 -4.40 -11.51
CA SER A 109 -10.29 -2.96 -11.67
C SER A 109 -9.28 -2.45 -10.65
N LYS A 110 -9.52 -2.73 -9.36
CA LYS A 110 -8.65 -2.33 -8.25
C LYS A 110 -7.26 -2.97 -8.32
N ARG A 111 -7.17 -4.21 -8.82
CA ARG A 111 -5.88 -4.87 -9.09
C ARG A 111 -5.07 -4.14 -10.14
N THR A 112 -5.73 -3.66 -11.20
CA THR A 112 -5.08 -2.92 -12.30
C THR A 112 -4.62 -1.55 -11.81
N GLU A 113 -5.45 -0.87 -11.01
CA GLU A 113 -5.10 0.40 -10.34
C GLU A 113 -3.86 0.22 -9.44
N ALA A 114 -3.88 -0.78 -8.55
CA ALA A 114 -2.79 -1.08 -7.63
C ALA A 114 -1.48 -1.47 -8.36
N ALA A 115 -1.54 -2.07 -9.54
CA ALA A 115 -0.38 -2.45 -10.33
C ALA A 115 0.24 -1.29 -11.14
N SER A 116 -0.44 -0.15 -11.24
CA SER A 116 -0.01 0.97 -12.09
C SER A 116 1.14 1.81 -11.51
N PHE A 117 1.48 1.61 -10.24
CA PHE A 117 2.55 2.32 -9.54
C PHE A 117 3.68 1.38 -9.15
N ASP A 118 4.92 1.86 -9.19
CA ASP A 118 6.10 1.07 -8.81
C ASP A 118 6.52 1.38 -7.35
N MET A 119 6.41 0.38 -6.47
CA MET A 119 6.81 0.47 -5.06
C MET A 119 8.17 -0.19 -4.77
N GLN A 120 8.93 -0.63 -5.79
CA GLN A 120 10.15 -1.44 -5.64
C GLN A 120 11.27 -0.74 -4.86
N LYS A 121 11.21 0.58 -4.68
CA LYS A 121 12.17 1.33 -3.85
C LYS A 121 12.05 1.03 -2.36
N SER A 122 10.90 0.53 -1.92
CA SER A 122 10.62 0.20 -0.53
C SER A 122 10.22 -1.27 -0.43
N PRO A 123 11.15 -2.20 -0.10
CA PRO A 123 10.89 -3.65 -0.18
C PRO A 123 9.59 -4.10 0.49
N LEU A 124 9.32 -3.68 1.73
CA LEU A 124 8.08 -4.04 2.43
C LEU A 124 6.82 -3.48 1.76
N LEU A 125 6.89 -2.30 1.12
CA LEU A 125 5.76 -1.73 0.38
C LEU A 125 5.56 -2.45 -0.96
N GLY A 126 6.65 -2.85 -1.63
CA GLY A 126 6.59 -3.72 -2.81
C GLY A 126 6.01 -5.10 -2.51
N ASP A 127 6.38 -5.68 -1.37
CA ASP A 127 5.81 -6.94 -0.88
C ASP A 127 4.32 -6.78 -0.56
N ALA A 128 3.94 -5.71 0.14
CA ALA A 128 2.55 -5.42 0.46
C ALA A 128 1.71 -5.23 -0.82
N GLN A 129 2.22 -4.47 -1.79
CA GLN A 129 1.57 -4.26 -3.08
C GLN A 129 1.36 -5.59 -3.83
N SER A 130 2.42 -6.39 -3.94
CA SER A 130 2.37 -7.67 -4.63
C SER A 130 1.34 -8.62 -4.00
N ASN A 131 1.26 -8.62 -2.67
CA ASN A 131 0.29 -9.44 -1.95
C ASN A 131 -1.14 -8.92 -2.08
N TYR A 132 -1.38 -7.60 -2.08
CA TYR A 132 -2.71 -7.06 -2.39
C TYR A 132 -3.17 -7.36 -3.82
N ILE A 133 -2.27 -7.24 -4.81
CA ILE A 133 -2.56 -7.59 -6.20
C ILE A 133 -2.97 -9.07 -6.34
N ARG A 134 -2.21 -9.97 -5.72
CA ARG A 134 -2.53 -11.40 -5.70
C ARG A 134 -3.83 -11.67 -4.96
N SER A 135 -4.06 -10.99 -3.84
CA SER A 135 -5.29 -11.13 -3.06
C SER A 135 -6.52 -10.76 -3.90
N LEU A 136 -6.48 -9.62 -4.59
CA LEU A 136 -7.55 -9.19 -5.50
C LEU A 136 -7.77 -10.18 -6.65
N GLU A 137 -6.70 -10.74 -7.21
CA GLU A 137 -6.81 -11.79 -8.22
C GLU A 137 -7.53 -13.04 -7.68
N GLN A 138 -7.21 -13.45 -6.46
CA GLN A 138 -7.83 -14.60 -5.81
C GLN A 138 -9.29 -14.34 -5.41
N PHE A 139 -9.60 -13.12 -4.95
CA PHE A 139 -10.98 -12.67 -4.75
C PHE A 139 -11.78 -12.66 -6.05
N GLU A 140 -11.20 -12.17 -7.15
CA GLU A 140 -11.83 -12.23 -8.48
C GLU A 140 -12.18 -13.69 -8.85
N GLN A 141 -11.27 -14.63 -8.62
CA GLN A 141 -11.51 -16.05 -8.88
C GLN A 141 -12.61 -16.63 -7.98
N ALA A 142 -12.57 -16.32 -6.68
CA ALA A 142 -13.60 -16.74 -5.72
C ALA A 142 -14.98 -16.21 -6.11
N ALA A 143 -15.07 -14.92 -6.45
CA ALA A 143 -16.30 -14.26 -6.86
C ALA A 143 -16.91 -14.89 -8.13
N LYS A 144 -16.08 -15.17 -9.14
CA LYS A 144 -16.52 -15.85 -10.37
C LYS A 144 -17.04 -17.26 -10.10
N ALA A 145 -16.31 -18.05 -9.31
CA ALA A 145 -16.72 -19.40 -8.94
C ALA A 145 -18.05 -19.39 -8.17
N ALA A 146 -18.15 -18.51 -7.18
CA ALA A 146 -19.35 -18.33 -6.37
C ALA A 146 -20.54 -17.85 -7.21
N SER A 147 -20.33 -16.92 -8.16
CA SER A 147 -21.41 -16.47 -9.06
C SER A 147 -21.96 -17.62 -9.90
N ALA A 148 -21.13 -18.57 -10.31
CA ALA A 148 -21.57 -19.69 -11.14
C ALA A 148 -22.46 -20.67 -10.33
N SER A 149 -22.15 -20.86 -9.04
CA SER A 149 -22.91 -21.73 -8.13
C SER A 149 -24.04 -21.02 -7.36
N ALA A 150 -24.12 -19.69 -7.36
CA ALA A 150 -25.06 -18.93 -6.53
C ALA A 150 -26.54 -19.28 -6.77
N LYS A 151 -26.90 -19.81 -7.94
CA LYS A 151 -28.28 -20.24 -8.25
C LYS A 151 -28.64 -21.59 -7.63
N THR A 152 -27.65 -22.44 -7.35
CA THR A 152 -27.83 -23.79 -6.81
C THR A 152 -27.49 -23.85 -5.33
N THR A 153 -26.62 -22.96 -4.86
CA THR A 153 -26.36 -22.76 -3.43
C THR A 153 -27.48 -21.91 -2.84
N GLY A 154 -28.27 -22.50 -1.93
CA GLY A 154 -29.31 -21.75 -1.22
C GLY A 154 -28.74 -20.53 -0.47
N ALA A 155 -29.53 -19.46 -0.39
CA ALA A 155 -29.11 -18.15 0.13
C ALA A 155 -28.34 -18.22 1.45
N SER A 156 -28.88 -18.98 2.42
CA SER A 156 -28.31 -19.13 3.76
C SER A 156 -26.98 -19.90 3.82
N LYS A 157 -26.56 -20.54 2.74
CA LYS A 157 -25.29 -21.29 2.65
C LYS A 157 -24.26 -20.59 1.79
N LEU A 158 -24.64 -19.52 1.07
CA LEU A 158 -23.80 -18.91 0.06
C LEU A 158 -22.48 -18.39 0.65
N GLN A 159 -22.53 -17.59 1.72
CA GLN A 159 -21.33 -17.08 2.39
C GLN A 159 -20.40 -18.23 2.82
N SER A 160 -20.92 -19.20 3.58
CA SER A 160 -20.11 -20.34 4.05
C SER A 160 -19.50 -21.15 2.91
N SER A 161 -20.17 -21.23 1.75
CA SER A 161 -19.62 -21.90 0.57
C SER A 161 -18.49 -21.12 -0.09
N ILE A 162 -18.54 -19.78 -0.04
CA ILE A 162 -17.48 -18.90 -0.54
C ILE A 162 -16.24 -19.02 0.36
N GLU A 163 -16.43 -19.04 1.67
CA GLU A 163 -15.35 -19.15 2.66
C GLU A 163 -14.56 -20.47 2.56
N GLN A 164 -15.19 -21.50 1.98
CA GLN A 164 -14.57 -22.80 1.71
C GLN A 164 -13.81 -22.84 0.37
N LEU A 165 -13.93 -21.83 -0.48
CA LEU A 165 -13.18 -21.77 -1.74
C LEU A 165 -11.70 -21.56 -1.43
N GLY A 166 -10.84 -22.40 -2.00
CA GLY A 166 -9.39 -22.26 -1.85
C GLY A 166 -8.87 -20.90 -2.34
N SER A 167 -9.49 -20.33 -3.38
CA SER A 167 -9.16 -18.97 -3.84
C SER A 167 -9.53 -17.91 -2.79
N TYR A 168 -10.67 -18.01 -2.12
CA TYR A 168 -11.01 -17.08 -1.03
C TYR A 168 -9.99 -17.17 0.13
N GLN A 169 -9.66 -18.38 0.56
CA GLN A 169 -8.68 -18.59 1.64
C GLN A 169 -7.29 -18.03 1.29
N LEU A 170 -6.85 -18.23 0.05
CA LEU A 170 -5.61 -17.64 -0.45
C LEU A 170 -5.68 -16.12 -0.51
N ALA A 171 -6.82 -15.56 -0.94
CA ALA A 171 -7.04 -14.13 -0.99
C ALA A 171 -6.90 -13.50 0.40
N VAL A 172 -7.54 -14.08 1.41
CA VAL A 172 -7.48 -13.65 2.81
C VAL A 172 -6.04 -13.69 3.34
N ARG A 173 -5.32 -14.80 3.15
CA ARG A 173 -3.92 -14.92 3.60
C ARG A 173 -3.01 -13.87 2.97
N GLN A 174 -3.17 -13.63 1.66
CA GLN A 174 -2.39 -12.63 0.95
C GLN A 174 -2.72 -11.21 1.41
N ALA A 175 -3.99 -10.89 1.65
CA ALA A 175 -4.39 -9.59 2.18
C ALA A 175 -3.80 -9.33 3.57
N LEU A 176 -3.82 -10.33 4.45
CA LEU A 176 -3.25 -10.25 5.79
C LEU A 176 -1.73 -10.09 5.74
N ALA A 177 -1.05 -10.85 4.87
CA ALA A 177 0.40 -10.67 4.64
C ALA A 177 0.74 -9.26 4.12
N ALA A 178 -0.11 -8.71 3.23
CA ALA A 178 0.05 -7.34 2.75
C ALA A 178 -0.12 -6.31 3.88
N GLN A 179 -1.11 -6.49 4.74
CA GLN A 179 -1.32 -5.65 5.92
C GLN A 179 -0.12 -5.71 6.86
N GLN A 180 0.40 -6.91 7.18
CA GLN A 180 1.61 -7.05 8.01
C GLN A 180 2.80 -6.29 7.43
N ALA A 181 3.05 -6.44 6.13
CA ALA A 181 4.15 -5.76 5.45
C ALA A 181 3.99 -4.23 5.48
N TYR A 182 2.77 -3.72 5.30
CA TYR A 182 2.50 -2.29 5.35
C TYR A 182 2.72 -1.68 6.75
N TYR A 183 2.22 -2.34 7.81
CA TYR A 183 2.47 -1.88 9.18
C TYR A 183 3.94 -2.05 9.60
N ALA A 184 4.63 -3.07 9.10
CA ALA A 184 6.08 -3.20 9.27
C ALA A 184 6.85 -2.06 8.58
N ALA A 185 6.42 -1.62 7.40
CA ALA A 185 6.99 -0.46 6.72
C ALA A 185 6.78 0.83 7.52
N MET A 186 5.61 1.02 8.12
CA MET A 186 5.36 2.15 9.03
C MET A 186 6.30 2.12 10.24
N MET A 187 6.51 0.96 10.87
CA MET A 187 7.45 0.84 11.99
C MET A 187 8.90 1.14 11.55
N LYS A 188 9.30 0.70 10.35
CA LYS A 188 10.61 1.08 9.76
C LYS A 188 10.73 2.58 9.58
N TRP A 189 9.70 3.24 9.05
CA TRP A 189 9.64 4.70 8.97
C TRP A 189 9.78 5.34 10.36
N GLY A 190 9.02 4.85 11.35
CA GLY A 190 9.05 5.37 12.72
C GLY A 190 10.45 5.33 13.33
N ALA A 191 11.21 4.26 13.09
CA ALA A 191 12.60 4.14 13.53
C ALA A 191 13.58 5.11 12.85
N THR A 192 13.22 5.68 11.69
CA THR A 192 14.02 6.74 11.05
C THR A 192 13.76 8.12 11.65
N VAL A 193 12.58 8.33 12.24
CA VAL A 193 12.15 9.59 12.84
C VAL A 193 12.48 9.65 14.34
N GLU A 194 12.26 8.55 15.05
CA GLU A 194 12.46 8.43 16.50
C GLU A 194 13.33 7.20 16.80
N PRO A 195 14.62 7.40 17.15
CA PRO A 195 15.58 6.30 17.34
C PRO A 195 15.21 5.32 18.47
N SER A 196 14.36 5.73 19.41
CA SER A 196 13.85 4.84 20.46
C SER A 196 12.85 3.79 19.95
N ILE A 197 12.30 3.97 18.75
CA ILE A 197 11.43 2.99 18.10
C ILE A 197 12.29 1.92 17.43
N PRO A 198 12.08 0.63 17.75
CA PRO A 198 12.85 -0.43 17.12
C PRO A 198 12.47 -0.57 15.64
N SER A 199 13.48 -0.71 14.77
CA SER A 199 13.25 -0.93 13.34
C SER A 199 12.65 -2.31 13.02
N ASN A 200 12.69 -3.25 13.97
CA ASN A 200 11.99 -4.53 13.88
C ASN A 200 11.54 -4.96 15.27
N TYR A 201 10.34 -5.53 15.36
CA TYR A 201 9.78 -6.07 16.58
C TYR A 201 8.87 -7.24 16.25
N THR A 202 9.11 -8.38 16.88
CA THR A 202 8.29 -9.59 16.70
C THR A 202 7.45 -9.83 17.95
N MET A 203 6.22 -10.30 17.76
CA MET A 203 5.36 -10.66 18.88
C MET A 203 6.04 -11.79 19.69
N PRO A 204 6.31 -11.59 20.99
CA PRO A 204 6.71 -12.70 21.84
C PRO A 204 5.52 -13.66 22.03
N LYS A 205 5.79 -14.93 22.38
CA LYS A 205 4.72 -15.93 22.61
C LYS A 205 3.68 -15.48 23.62
N VAL A 206 4.11 -14.73 24.64
CA VAL A 206 3.24 -14.09 25.63
C VAL A 206 3.74 -12.68 25.81
N ILE A 207 2.86 -11.70 25.65
CA ILE A 207 3.11 -10.31 25.97
C ILE A 207 2.29 -9.91 27.20
N GLU A 208 3.00 -9.62 28.28
CA GLU A 208 2.38 -9.11 29.51
C GLU A 208 1.84 -7.70 29.30
N ILE A 209 0.73 -7.38 29.96
CA ILE A 209 0.08 -6.06 29.91
C ILE A 209 1.06 -4.94 30.22
N LYS A 210 1.91 -5.11 31.25
CA LYS A 210 2.93 -4.12 31.62
C LYS A 210 3.93 -3.85 30.49
N LYS A 211 4.37 -4.90 29.79
CA LYS A 211 5.29 -4.75 28.66
C LYS A 211 4.60 -4.05 27.49
N TRP A 212 3.37 -4.44 27.18
CA TRP A 212 2.56 -3.82 26.15
C TRP A 212 2.37 -2.32 26.35
N SER A 213 1.99 -1.90 27.55
CA SER A 213 1.77 -0.48 27.87
C SER A 213 3.04 0.37 27.69
N SER A 214 4.23 -0.22 27.69
CA SER A 214 5.50 0.47 27.45
C SER A 214 5.88 0.60 25.97
N LEU A 215 5.16 -0.07 25.06
CA LEU A 215 5.49 -0.06 23.63
C LEU A 215 4.93 1.21 22.96
N PRO A 216 5.66 1.81 22.00
CA PRO A 216 5.11 2.87 21.16
C PRO A 216 3.90 2.37 20.34
N LEU A 217 2.94 3.25 20.07
CA LEU A 217 1.73 2.89 19.32
C LEU A 217 2.03 2.25 17.95
N ILE A 218 3.05 2.73 17.23
CA ILE A 218 3.41 2.16 15.92
C ILE A 218 3.85 0.69 16.01
N VAL A 219 4.49 0.31 17.12
CA VAL A 219 4.89 -1.07 17.41
C VAL A 219 3.66 -1.90 17.75
N LYS A 220 2.76 -1.36 18.59
CA LYS A 220 1.49 -2.02 18.94
C LYS A 220 0.63 -2.31 17.70
N ASN A 221 0.47 -1.34 16.80
CA ASN A 221 -0.28 -1.50 15.56
C ASN A 221 0.30 -2.61 14.68
N LYS A 222 1.64 -2.67 14.55
CA LYS A 222 2.31 -3.76 13.83
C LYS A 222 2.06 -5.12 14.48
N LEU A 223 2.14 -5.20 15.81
CA LEU A 223 1.85 -6.43 16.54
C LEU A 223 0.40 -6.89 16.34
N MET A 224 -0.56 -5.97 16.28
CA MET A 224 -1.96 -6.31 15.99
C MET A 224 -2.16 -6.77 14.55
N ALA A 225 -1.43 -6.21 13.57
CA ALA A 225 -1.42 -6.74 12.22
C ALA A 225 -0.92 -8.20 12.19
N ASP A 226 0.11 -8.52 12.98
CA ASP A 226 0.59 -9.91 13.12
C ASP A 226 -0.43 -10.83 13.79
N GLN A 227 -1.10 -10.35 14.84
CA GLN A 227 -2.14 -11.11 15.54
C GLN A 227 -3.28 -11.43 14.58
N LEU A 228 -3.76 -10.46 13.81
CA LEU A 228 -4.83 -10.66 12.84
C LEU A 228 -4.42 -11.64 11.73
N ALA A 229 -3.18 -11.54 11.24
CA ALA A 229 -2.68 -12.49 10.25
C ALA A 229 -2.63 -13.92 10.77
N SER A 230 -2.28 -14.13 12.04
CA SER A 230 -2.27 -15.47 12.66
C SER A 230 -3.65 -16.11 12.79
N ARG A 231 -4.72 -15.30 12.72
CA ARG A 231 -6.11 -15.78 12.78
C ARG A 231 -6.66 -16.16 11.41
N GLU A 232 -5.97 -15.83 10.32
CA GLU A 232 -6.41 -16.10 8.94
C GLU A 232 -7.84 -15.59 8.64
N GLN A 233 -8.25 -14.50 9.28
CA GLN A 233 -9.57 -13.89 9.10
C GLN A 233 -9.43 -12.42 8.73
N LEU A 234 -10.11 -12.01 7.66
CA LEU A 234 -10.23 -10.59 7.34
C LEU A 234 -11.24 -9.94 8.28
N MET A 235 -10.80 -8.88 8.95
CA MET A 235 -11.63 -8.09 9.84
C MET A 235 -12.02 -6.77 9.16
N VAL A 236 -13.20 -6.27 9.51
CA VAL A 236 -13.73 -4.99 9.02
C VAL A 236 -12.94 -3.80 9.57
N PHE A 237 -12.38 -3.94 10.78
CA PHE A 237 -11.60 -2.92 11.48
C PHE A 237 -10.09 -3.00 11.13
N TYR A 238 -9.35 -1.96 11.50
CA TYR A 238 -7.90 -1.90 11.31
C TYR A 238 -7.11 -2.35 12.55
N PRO A 239 -5.83 -2.73 12.40
CA PRO A 239 -4.94 -3.04 13.53
C PRO A 239 -4.88 -1.96 14.61
N GLN A 240 -4.98 -0.67 14.25
CA GLN A 240 -5.03 0.41 15.24
C GLN A 240 -6.34 0.47 16.02
N ASP A 241 -7.46 0.02 15.44
CA ASP A 241 -8.73 -0.06 16.15
C ASP A 241 -8.66 -1.13 17.24
N LEU A 242 -8.13 -2.31 16.90
CA LEU A 242 -7.86 -3.37 17.88
C LEU A 242 -6.88 -2.91 18.96
N THR A 243 -5.80 -2.22 18.57
CA THR A 243 -4.82 -1.65 19.51
C THR A 243 -5.47 -0.68 20.48
N SER A 244 -6.27 0.25 19.94
CA SER A 244 -7.06 1.22 20.70
C SER A 244 -8.00 0.56 21.70
N ARG A 245 -8.74 -0.45 21.24
CA ARG A 245 -9.69 -1.16 22.08
C ARG A 245 -9.01 -1.94 23.20
N ILE A 246 -7.86 -2.56 22.92
CA ILE A 246 -7.03 -3.22 23.94
C ILE A 246 -6.53 -2.21 24.98
N ASP A 247 -6.00 -1.07 24.57
CA ASP A 247 -5.49 -0.06 25.50
C ASP A 247 -6.60 0.54 26.37
N ASP A 248 -7.78 0.83 25.81
CA ASP A 248 -8.94 1.29 26.59
C ASP A 248 -9.46 0.21 27.56
N PHE A 249 -9.46 -1.06 27.13
CA PHE A 249 -9.80 -2.20 27.97
C PHE A 249 -8.82 -2.35 29.15
N ILE A 250 -7.52 -2.20 28.90
CA ILE A 250 -6.49 -2.18 29.95
C ILE A 250 -6.68 -0.98 30.88
N ALA A 251 -6.89 0.22 30.34
CA ALA A 251 -7.05 1.45 31.11
C ALA A 251 -8.28 1.43 32.02
N SER A 252 -9.34 0.71 31.63
CA SER A 252 -10.56 0.55 32.43
C SER A 252 -10.44 -0.52 33.54
N GLY A 253 -9.30 -1.21 33.64
CA GLY A 253 -9.05 -2.22 34.68
C GLY A 253 -9.84 -3.53 34.50
N GLN A 254 -10.46 -3.73 33.34
CA GLN A 254 -11.22 -4.95 33.03
C GLN A 254 -10.37 -6.24 32.99
N PRO A 255 -9.09 -6.23 32.54
CA PRO A 255 -8.27 -7.44 32.55
C PRO A 255 -8.18 -8.09 33.93
N SER A 256 -7.99 -7.29 34.99
CA SER A 256 -7.90 -7.79 36.36
C SER A 256 -9.21 -8.42 36.83
N LYS A 257 -10.37 -7.87 36.43
CA LYS A 257 -11.69 -8.40 36.79
C LYS A 257 -11.97 -9.75 36.13
N LEU A 258 -11.44 -9.96 34.92
CA LEU A 258 -11.62 -11.18 34.13
C LEU A 258 -10.43 -12.14 34.23
N ASN A 259 -9.46 -11.87 35.12
CA ASN A 259 -8.23 -12.65 35.27
C ASN A 259 -7.41 -12.82 33.98
N LEU A 260 -7.47 -11.84 33.08
CA LEU A 260 -6.69 -11.81 31.83
C LEU A 260 -5.29 -11.27 32.11
N LYS A 261 -4.27 -12.08 31.78
CA LYS A 261 -2.86 -11.79 32.11
C LYS A 261 -2.00 -11.37 30.90
N SER A 262 -2.52 -11.52 29.68
CA SER A 262 -1.76 -11.26 28.45
C SER A 262 -2.58 -10.46 27.45
N VAL A 263 -1.90 -9.72 26.57
CA VAL A 263 -2.58 -8.96 25.50
C VAL A 263 -3.23 -9.90 24.49
N THR A 264 -2.62 -11.03 24.16
CA THR A 264 -3.20 -12.03 23.25
C THR A 264 -4.57 -12.49 23.76
N ALA A 265 -4.69 -12.82 25.06
CA ALA A 265 -5.96 -13.21 25.65
C ALA A 265 -7.00 -12.08 25.64
N ILE A 266 -6.58 -10.82 25.78
CA ILE A 266 -7.47 -9.65 25.66
C ILE A 266 -7.91 -9.48 24.20
N ALA A 267 -6.99 -9.56 23.24
CA ALA A 267 -7.27 -9.44 21.82
C ALA A 267 -8.25 -10.52 21.36
N ASP A 268 -8.03 -11.78 21.75
CA ASP A 268 -8.91 -12.89 21.41
C ASP A 268 -10.31 -12.68 22.02
N LEU A 269 -10.40 -12.31 23.30
CA LEU A 269 -11.70 -11.98 23.92
C LEU A 269 -12.42 -10.87 23.15
N LEU A 270 -11.74 -9.77 22.83
CA LEU A 270 -12.36 -8.62 22.17
C LEU A 270 -12.79 -8.95 20.74
N ILE A 271 -12.02 -9.77 20.02
CA ILE A 271 -12.36 -10.21 18.66
C ILE A 271 -13.54 -11.18 18.70
N ASP A 272 -13.48 -12.20 19.55
CA ASP A 272 -14.49 -13.26 19.61
C ASP A 272 -15.84 -12.76 20.13
N THR A 273 -15.85 -11.65 20.86
CA THR A 273 -17.07 -10.97 21.34
C THR A 273 -17.51 -9.81 20.45
N GLU A 274 -16.87 -9.63 19.28
CA GLU A 274 -17.15 -8.52 18.34
C GLU A 274 -17.11 -7.14 19.01
N ALA A 275 -16.27 -7.00 20.04
CA ALA A 275 -16.16 -5.79 20.86
C ALA A 275 -15.23 -4.73 20.26
N VAL A 276 -14.69 -4.99 19.06
CA VAL A 276 -13.82 -4.09 18.30
C VAL A 276 -14.59 -3.59 17.08
N ARG A 277 -14.66 -2.27 16.91
CA ARG A 277 -15.35 -1.62 15.81
C ARG A 277 -14.37 -0.83 14.95
N SER A 278 -14.70 -0.72 13.66
CA SER A 278 -14.00 0.21 12.79
C SER A 278 -14.20 1.64 13.31
N GLY A 279 -13.12 2.37 13.53
CA GLY A 279 -13.15 3.73 14.09
C GLY A 279 -12.88 3.82 15.60
N ASP A 280 -12.74 2.69 16.31
CA ASP A 280 -12.35 2.67 17.73
C ASP A 280 -11.03 3.44 17.97
N PHE A 281 -10.12 3.45 16.99
CA PHE A 281 -8.91 4.27 17.07
C PHE A 281 -9.25 5.77 17.10
N THR A 282 -10.07 6.25 16.17
CA THR A 282 -10.43 7.65 16.04
C THR A 282 -11.11 8.17 17.31
N GLU A 283 -12.03 7.39 17.89
CA GLU A 283 -12.74 7.75 19.13
C GLU A 283 -11.77 7.94 20.31
N ASN A 284 -10.81 7.03 20.47
CA ASN A 284 -9.89 7.05 21.61
C ASN A 284 -8.61 7.84 21.37
N ARG A 285 -8.32 8.27 20.14
CA ARG A 285 -7.08 8.96 19.76
C ARG A 285 -6.78 10.16 20.66
N SER A 286 -7.78 11.02 20.87
CA SER A 286 -7.63 12.24 21.68
C SER A 286 -7.42 11.96 23.17
N LYS A 287 -7.80 10.78 23.65
CA LYS A 287 -7.68 10.35 25.04
C LYS A 287 -6.35 9.63 25.29
N LEU A 288 -5.97 8.73 24.38
CA LEU A 288 -4.87 7.78 24.59
C LEU A 288 -3.57 8.13 23.86
N TYR A 289 -3.63 8.81 22.71
CA TYR A 289 -2.53 8.84 21.74
C TYR A 289 -2.13 10.24 21.26
N LYS A 290 -2.37 11.27 22.07
CA LYS A 290 -2.10 12.68 21.70
C LYS A 290 -0.65 12.97 21.31
N LEU A 291 0.30 12.26 21.90
CA LEU A 291 1.74 12.50 21.75
C LEU A 291 2.44 11.38 20.99
N ASP A 292 1.71 10.36 20.53
CA ASP A 292 2.30 9.23 19.82
C ASP A 292 2.73 9.63 18.41
N LEU A 293 3.91 9.17 18.03
CA LEU A 293 4.42 9.31 16.68
C LEU A 293 3.68 8.36 15.73
N LEU A 294 3.03 8.93 14.72
CA LEU A 294 2.35 8.20 13.66
C LEU A 294 2.69 8.79 12.29
N PRO A 295 2.73 7.95 11.23
CA PRO A 295 2.77 8.43 9.86
C PRO A 295 1.58 9.37 9.58
N GLN A 296 1.78 10.37 8.73
CA GLN A 296 0.71 11.26 8.27
C GLN A 296 -0.18 10.55 7.24
N LEU A 297 -0.98 9.60 7.71
CA LEU A 297 -1.90 8.81 6.89
C LEU A 297 -3.36 9.14 7.27
N PRO A 298 -4.28 9.20 6.29
CA PRO A 298 -5.66 9.62 6.57
C PRO A 298 -6.39 8.76 7.61
N PHE A 299 -6.15 7.45 7.68
CA PHE A 299 -6.77 6.58 8.70
C PHE A 299 -6.27 6.78 10.14
N PHE A 300 -5.28 7.65 10.35
CA PHE A 300 -4.76 8.04 11.65
C PHE A 300 -5.24 9.44 12.04
N SER A 301 -5.99 10.10 11.16
CA SER A 301 -6.48 11.47 11.34
C SER A 301 -7.81 11.50 12.09
#